data_AF-A0AAN6JW67-F1
#
_entry.id   AF-A0AAN6JW67-F1
#
_cell.length_a   1.000
_cell.length_b   1.000
_cell.length_c   1.000
_cell.angle_alpha   90.00
_cell.angle_beta   90.00
_cell.angle_gamma   90.00
#
_symmetry.space_group_name_H-M   'P 1'
#
loop_
_entity.id
_entity.type
_entity.pdbx_description
1 polymer ?
#
loop_
_entity_poly.entity_id
_entity_poly.type
_entity_poly.pdbx_seq_one_letter_code
_entity_poly.pdbx_strand_id
1 'polypeptide(L)'
;MLGMLRSAYTTFGFPSEALELVLSTRPEQSIGSSEEWTKAEDSLRAALDASGLAWSLNEGDGAFYGPKIDVRLVDSLGRKHQTATIQLDFQLPQRFELHYKNEQGEAERPVMIHRAILGSAERFMAILLEAGQGDWPFWISPRQAIVIPVGRNPSIKEYAQRVRQTLALGDDLVIPKQTEPSSTQGGDTGVHKVDSASIEREAADHAQHLLRRSGRTLQHFHVEVDTTAERLDKRVRRAETGRVNFILVVGEKEMLNSTINVRARKTQGAAAAEVDDPQVREPGQPGWEKVVEKEMGEWKVDELRRLFCYLDSHHF
;
A
#
# COMPACT_ATOMS: atom_id res chain seq x y z
N MET A 1 -9.79 -11.08 15.85
CA MET A 1 -10.28 -10.73 14.48
C MET A 1 -10.70 -9.27 14.36
N LEU A 2 -11.57 -8.76 15.24
CA LEU A 2 -11.99 -7.35 15.21
C LEU A 2 -10.82 -6.35 15.32
N GLY A 3 -9.79 -6.64 16.12
CA GLY A 3 -8.56 -5.84 16.15
C GLY A 3 -7.79 -5.81 14.82
N MET A 4 -7.75 -6.94 14.09
CA MET A 4 -7.15 -7.01 12.76
C MET A 4 -7.94 -6.22 11.73
N LEU A 5 -9.28 -6.25 11.84
CA LEU A 5 -10.16 -5.44 11.02
C LEU A 5 -9.89 -3.95 11.25
N ARG A 6 -9.89 -3.49 12.50
CA ARG A 6 -9.57 -2.10 12.85
C ARG A 6 -8.21 -1.69 12.27
N SER A 7 -7.19 -2.49 12.52
CA SER A 7 -5.84 -2.23 12.01
C SER A 7 -5.82 -2.07 10.49
N ALA A 8 -6.43 -3.00 9.75
CA ALA A 8 -6.43 -2.94 8.29
C ALA A 8 -7.11 -1.69 7.75
N TYR A 9 -8.31 -1.37 8.24
CA TYR A 9 -9.07 -0.21 7.75
C TYR A 9 -8.37 1.11 8.10
N THR A 10 -7.80 1.22 9.30
CA THR A 10 -7.02 2.40 9.69
C THR A 10 -5.76 2.56 8.83
N THR A 11 -5.06 1.48 8.49
CA THR A 11 -3.92 1.50 7.54
C THR A 11 -4.32 2.04 6.17
N PHE A 12 -5.56 1.80 5.73
CA PHE A 12 -6.11 2.31 4.48
C PHE A 12 -6.71 3.72 4.60
N GLY A 13 -6.55 4.40 5.74
CA GLY A 13 -7.05 5.76 5.96
C GLY A 13 -8.52 5.83 6.37
N PHE A 14 -9.16 4.70 6.71
CA PHE A 14 -10.52 4.68 7.22
C PHE A 14 -10.51 4.67 8.76
N PRO A 15 -10.97 5.75 9.42
CA PRO A 15 -11.00 5.83 10.87
C PRO A 15 -12.05 4.85 11.44
N SER A 16 -11.92 4.50 12.72
CA SER A 16 -12.81 3.50 13.34
C SER A 16 -14.27 3.96 13.35
N GLU A 17 -14.50 5.27 13.39
CA GLU A 17 -15.79 5.95 13.36
C GLU A 17 -16.50 5.80 12.01
N ALA A 18 -15.76 5.49 10.94
CA ALA A 18 -16.34 5.20 9.63
C ALA A 18 -16.83 3.74 9.50
N LEU A 19 -16.61 2.90 10.54
CA LEU A 19 -16.99 1.50 10.55
C LEU A 19 -18.25 1.29 11.41
N GLU A 20 -19.33 0.84 10.76
CA GLU A 20 -20.51 0.35 11.47
C GLU A 20 -20.43 -1.17 11.60
N LEU A 21 -20.30 -1.66 12.82
CA LEU A 21 -20.36 -3.10 13.12
C LEU A 21 -21.81 -3.48 13.40
N VAL A 22 -22.25 -4.56 12.77
CA VAL A 22 -23.65 -4.99 12.81
C VAL A 22 -23.73 -6.47 13.16
N LEU A 23 -24.39 -6.80 14.27
CA LEU A 23 -24.69 -8.18 14.65
C LEU A 23 -25.98 -8.64 13.96
N SER A 24 -25.86 -9.51 12.97
CA SER A 24 -26.97 -10.09 12.24
C SER A 24 -27.36 -11.44 12.86
N THR A 25 -28.57 -11.52 13.43
CA THR A 25 -29.06 -12.65 14.24
C THR A 25 -29.91 -13.64 13.45
N ARG A 26 -30.35 -14.73 14.09
CA ARG A 26 -31.04 -15.86 13.47
C ARG A 26 -32.20 -15.45 12.54
N PRO A 27 -32.16 -15.82 11.25
CA PRO A 27 -33.26 -15.62 10.31
C PRO A 27 -34.41 -16.60 10.55
N GLU A 28 -35.58 -16.33 9.96
CA GLU A 28 -36.75 -17.24 9.99
C GLU A 28 -36.39 -18.64 9.44
N GLN A 29 -35.64 -18.69 8.34
CA GLN A 29 -35.15 -19.92 7.74
C GLN A 29 -33.72 -20.20 8.20
N SER A 30 -33.59 -21.01 9.25
CA SER A 30 -32.31 -21.40 9.83
C SER A 30 -32.20 -22.90 10.05
N ILE A 31 -30.96 -23.39 10.07
CA ILE A 31 -30.61 -24.77 10.43
C ILE A 31 -29.85 -24.78 11.76
N GLY A 32 -29.94 -25.88 12.50
CA GLY A 32 -29.38 -26.01 13.85
C GLY A 32 -30.41 -25.79 14.95
N SER A 33 -30.03 -26.14 16.17
CA SER A 33 -30.86 -26.02 17.36
C SER A 33 -30.92 -24.57 17.88
N SER A 34 -31.98 -24.24 18.61
CA SER A 34 -32.09 -22.91 19.24
C SER A 34 -30.96 -22.64 20.24
N GLU A 35 -30.46 -23.67 20.93
CA GLU A 35 -29.37 -23.53 21.89
C GLU A 35 -28.04 -23.20 21.23
N GLU A 36 -27.72 -23.86 20.10
CA GLU A 36 -26.52 -23.54 19.30
C GLU A 36 -26.55 -22.09 18.81
N TRP A 37 -27.72 -21.63 18.36
CA TRP A 37 -27.92 -20.25 17.91
C TRP A 37 -27.74 -19.23 19.03
N THR A 38 -28.37 -19.44 20.18
CA THR A 38 -28.20 -18.57 21.36
C THR A 38 -26.72 -18.49 21.76
N LYS A 39 -26.04 -19.64 21.85
CA LYS A 39 -24.61 -19.69 22.18
C LYS A 39 -23.75 -18.93 21.18
N ALA A 40 -24.05 -19.05 19.88
CA ALA A 40 -23.33 -18.37 18.82
C ALA A 40 -23.53 -16.84 18.87
N GLU A 41 -24.77 -16.40 19.03
CA GLU A 41 -25.12 -14.97 19.13
C GLU A 41 -24.51 -14.33 20.37
N ASP A 42 -24.59 -15.00 21.52
CA ASP A 42 -23.99 -14.52 22.76
C ASP A 42 -22.46 -14.43 22.66
N SER A 43 -21.83 -15.38 21.96
CA SER A 43 -20.38 -15.35 21.71
C SER A 43 -19.96 -14.16 20.84
N LEU A 44 -20.72 -13.84 19.78
CA LEU A 44 -20.45 -12.69 18.94
C LEU A 44 -20.74 -11.37 19.67
N ARG A 45 -21.81 -11.31 20.47
CA ARG A 45 -22.14 -10.15 21.30
C ARG A 45 -21.02 -9.85 22.29
N ALA A 46 -20.57 -10.86 23.03
CA ALA A 46 -19.46 -10.72 23.97
C ALA A 46 -18.16 -10.23 23.27
N ALA A 47 -17.87 -10.73 22.07
CA ALA A 47 -16.73 -10.28 21.29
C ALA A 47 -16.85 -8.83 20.81
N LEU A 48 -18.05 -8.39 20.42
CA LEU A 48 -18.35 -7.01 20.05
C LEU A 48 -18.22 -6.07 21.25
N ASP A 49 -18.81 -6.43 22.40
CA ASP A 49 -18.73 -5.64 23.62
C ASP A 49 -17.28 -5.50 24.11
N ALA A 50 -16.51 -6.59 24.10
CA ALA A 50 -15.09 -6.58 24.45
C ALA A 50 -14.22 -5.78 23.46
N SER A 51 -14.70 -5.52 22.24
CA SER A 51 -13.93 -4.76 21.24
C SER A 51 -13.88 -3.26 21.54
N GLY A 52 -14.82 -2.74 22.34
CA GLY A 52 -14.99 -1.32 22.61
C GLY A 52 -15.47 -0.50 21.40
N LEU A 53 -15.83 -1.15 20.28
CA LEU A 53 -16.38 -0.49 19.10
C LEU A 53 -17.91 -0.38 19.22
N ALA A 54 -18.46 0.73 18.71
CA ALA A 54 -19.89 0.87 18.60
C ALA A 54 -20.44 -0.17 17.60
N TRP A 55 -21.53 -0.83 17.99
CA TRP A 55 -22.20 -1.82 17.16
C TRP A 55 -23.72 -1.76 17.33
N SER A 56 -24.45 -2.27 16.33
CA SER A 56 -25.91 -2.32 16.33
C SER A 56 -26.44 -3.71 15.99
N LEU A 57 -27.67 -3.99 16.38
CA LEU A 57 -28.37 -5.23 16.04
C LEU A 57 -29.03 -5.13 14.65
N ASN A 58 -29.05 -6.23 13.91
CA ASN A 58 -29.78 -6.39 12.66
C ASN A 58 -30.54 -7.72 12.70
N GLU A 59 -31.76 -7.64 13.23
CA GLU A 59 -32.55 -8.82 13.55
C GLU A 59 -32.92 -9.62 12.29
N GLY A 60 -32.69 -10.93 12.34
CA GLY A 60 -33.16 -11.85 11.30
C GLY A 60 -32.35 -11.85 9.99
N ASP A 61 -31.22 -11.16 9.93
CA ASP A 61 -30.37 -11.06 8.72
C ASP A 61 -29.10 -11.93 8.79
N GLY A 62 -29.03 -12.85 9.75
CA GLY A 62 -27.98 -13.86 9.86
C GLY A 62 -27.97 -14.82 8.67
N ALA A 63 -26.86 -15.53 8.46
CA ALA A 63 -26.83 -16.59 7.46
C ALA A 63 -27.70 -17.77 7.93
N PHE A 64 -28.21 -18.61 7.02
CA PHE A 64 -29.07 -19.74 7.42
C PHE A 64 -28.38 -20.73 8.38
N TYR A 65 -27.05 -20.76 8.42
CA TYR A 65 -26.23 -21.68 9.23
C TYR A 65 -25.60 -21.06 10.50
N GLY A 66 -25.79 -19.75 10.73
CA GLY A 66 -25.27 -19.10 11.94
C GLY A 66 -25.26 -17.57 11.89
N PRO A 67 -25.05 -16.91 13.04
CA PRO A 67 -25.03 -15.46 13.13
C PRO A 67 -23.72 -14.89 12.58
N LYS A 68 -23.73 -13.62 12.19
CA LYS A 68 -22.57 -12.92 11.62
C LYS A 68 -22.44 -11.50 12.13
N ILE A 69 -21.20 -11.03 12.19
CA ILE A 69 -20.85 -9.62 12.29
C ILE A 69 -20.59 -9.13 10.87
N ASP A 70 -21.40 -8.20 10.40
CA ASP A 70 -21.17 -7.48 9.15
C ASP A 70 -20.54 -6.13 9.45
N VAL A 71 -19.56 -5.72 8.64
CA VAL A 71 -18.93 -4.40 8.76
C VAL A 71 -19.27 -3.57 7.55
N ARG A 72 -19.89 -2.43 7.81
CA ARG A 72 -20.29 -1.45 6.81
C ARG A 72 -19.35 -0.25 6.92
N LEU A 73 -18.63 0.02 5.85
CA LEU A 73 -17.80 1.20 5.72
C LEU A 73 -18.68 2.33 5.18
N VAL A 74 -18.69 3.47 5.88
CA VAL A 74 -19.41 4.67 5.47
C VAL A 74 -18.44 5.56 4.69
N ASP A 75 -18.77 5.85 3.42
CA ASP A 75 -17.93 6.73 2.60
C ASP A 75 -18.23 8.23 2.85
N SER A 76 -17.46 9.11 2.22
CA SER A 76 -17.61 10.57 2.35
C SER A 76 -18.94 11.13 1.84
N LEU A 77 -19.72 10.32 1.10
CA LEU A 77 -21.07 10.67 0.64
C LEU A 77 -22.15 10.08 1.56
N GLY A 78 -21.77 9.43 2.66
CA GLY A 78 -22.66 8.79 3.62
C GLY A 78 -23.24 7.45 3.15
N ARG A 79 -22.75 6.88 2.04
CA ARG A 79 -23.23 5.57 1.55
C ARG A 79 -22.53 4.46 2.34
N LYS A 80 -23.29 3.41 2.61
CA LYS A 80 -22.86 2.29 3.45
C LYS A 80 -22.51 1.09 2.59
N HIS A 81 -21.25 0.67 2.63
CA HIS A 81 -20.75 -0.48 1.87
C HIS A 81 -20.39 -1.61 2.82
N GLN A 82 -21.13 -2.72 2.73
CA GLN A 82 -20.71 -3.94 3.42
C GLN A 82 -19.44 -4.48 2.77
N THR A 83 -18.38 -4.56 3.57
CA THR A 83 -17.03 -4.90 3.13
C THR A 83 -16.51 -6.11 3.89
N ALA A 84 -16.45 -6.05 5.21
CA ALA A 84 -16.01 -7.20 6.02
C ALA A 84 -17.19 -8.04 6.52
N THR A 85 -16.89 -9.30 6.86
CA THR A 85 -17.82 -10.19 7.55
C THR A 85 -17.06 -11.19 8.42
N ILE A 86 -17.63 -11.53 9.58
CA ILE A 86 -17.17 -12.60 10.47
C ILE A 86 -18.40 -13.46 10.78
N GLN A 87 -18.40 -14.72 10.37
CA GLN A 87 -19.58 -15.58 10.44
C GLN A 87 -19.23 -16.86 11.19
N LEU A 88 -20.06 -17.23 12.17
CA LEU A 88 -19.91 -18.49 12.87
C LEU A 88 -20.72 -19.58 12.14
N ASP A 89 -20.07 -20.70 11.86
CA ASP A 89 -20.68 -21.84 11.18
C ASP A 89 -20.51 -23.12 12.01
N PHE A 90 -21.65 -23.61 12.48
CA PHE A 90 -21.76 -24.83 13.26
C PHE A 90 -22.19 -26.04 12.42
N GLN A 91 -22.46 -25.84 11.13
CA GLN A 91 -23.16 -26.77 10.24
C GLN A 91 -22.20 -27.50 9.31
N LEU A 92 -21.30 -26.78 8.64
CA LEU A 92 -20.28 -27.41 7.79
C LEU A 92 -19.41 -28.41 8.57
N PRO A 93 -18.97 -28.11 9.82
CA PRO A 93 -18.28 -29.12 10.64
C PRO A 93 -19.08 -30.41 10.86
N GLN A 94 -20.41 -30.35 10.92
CA GLN A 94 -21.24 -31.57 11.05
C GLN A 94 -21.34 -32.31 9.72
N ARG A 95 -21.57 -31.58 8.63
CA ARG A 95 -21.71 -32.15 7.28
C ARG A 95 -20.45 -32.83 6.79
N PHE A 96 -19.29 -32.33 7.17
CA PHE A 96 -17.98 -32.90 6.84
C PHE A 96 -17.45 -33.85 7.91
N GLU A 97 -18.24 -34.14 8.96
CA GLU A 97 -17.85 -35.02 10.07
C GLU A 97 -16.48 -34.62 10.68
N LEU A 98 -16.26 -33.33 10.87
CA LEU A 98 -15.02 -32.81 11.42
C LEU A 98 -14.94 -33.08 12.92
N HIS A 99 -13.80 -33.61 13.37
CA HIS A 99 -13.52 -33.89 14.76
C HIS A 99 -12.05 -33.56 15.12
N TYR A 100 -11.83 -33.12 16.35
CA TYR A 100 -10.51 -32.99 16.96
C TYR A 100 -10.52 -33.65 18.35
N LYS A 101 -9.35 -33.98 18.90
CA LYS A 101 -9.24 -34.47 20.28
C LYS A 101 -9.03 -33.29 21.23
N ASN A 102 -9.88 -33.17 22.24
CA ASN A 102 -9.70 -32.19 23.31
C ASN A 102 -8.58 -32.61 24.28
N GLU A 103 -8.34 -31.81 25.31
CA GLU A 103 -7.29 -32.07 26.32
C GLU A 103 -7.51 -33.40 27.08
N GLN A 104 -8.76 -33.85 27.16
CA GLN A 104 -9.16 -35.11 27.78
C GLN A 104 -9.07 -36.32 26.82
N GLY A 105 -8.70 -36.08 25.56
CA GLY A 105 -8.60 -37.10 24.51
C GLY A 105 -9.94 -37.50 23.87
N GLU A 106 -11.01 -36.79 24.21
CA GLU A 106 -12.37 -37.02 23.70
C GLU A 106 -12.55 -36.34 22.33
N ALA A 107 -13.37 -36.94 21.47
CA ALA A 107 -13.67 -36.38 20.16
C ALA A 107 -14.68 -35.23 20.28
N GLU A 108 -14.25 -34.02 19.94
CA GLU A 108 -15.10 -32.84 19.87
C GLU A 108 -15.21 -32.32 18.45
N ARG A 109 -16.29 -31.59 18.17
CA ARG A 109 -16.52 -30.96 16.86
C ARG A 109 -16.04 -29.51 16.90
N PRO A 110 -15.20 -29.06 15.95
CA PRO A 110 -14.78 -27.67 15.90
C PRO A 110 -15.91 -26.76 15.42
N VAL A 111 -15.84 -25.48 15.80
CA VAL A 111 -16.64 -24.40 15.20
C VAL A 111 -15.84 -23.80 14.05
N MET A 112 -16.48 -23.58 12.91
CA MET A 112 -15.85 -22.93 11.76
C MET A 112 -16.15 -21.43 11.77
N ILE A 113 -15.14 -20.60 11.48
CA ILE A 113 -15.31 -19.15 11.38
C ILE A 113 -14.97 -18.72 9.95
N HIS A 114 -15.97 -18.24 9.23
CA HIS A 114 -15.76 -17.62 7.93
C HIS A 114 -15.42 -16.15 8.12
N ARG A 115 -14.38 -15.67 7.45
CA ARG A 115 -13.98 -14.26 7.55
C ARG A 115 -13.55 -13.67 6.21
N ALA A 116 -13.91 -12.41 6.01
CA ALA A 116 -13.30 -11.54 5.02
C ALA A 116 -13.04 -10.17 5.69
N ILE A 117 -11.84 -9.62 5.55
CA ILE A 117 -11.50 -8.30 6.12
C ILE A 117 -11.84 -7.21 5.12
N LEU A 118 -11.33 -7.29 3.90
CA LEU A 118 -11.62 -6.30 2.86
C LEU A 118 -12.90 -6.62 2.07
N GLY A 119 -13.46 -7.83 2.28
CA GLY A 119 -14.47 -8.38 1.38
C GLY A 119 -13.84 -8.84 0.08
N SER A 120 -14.41 -8.38 -1.04
CA SER A 120 -13.76 -8.53 -2.33
C SER A 120 -12.72 -7.43 -2.54
N ALA A 121 -11.56 -7.81 -3.08
CA ALA A 121 -10.47 -6.87 -3.34
C ALA A 121 -10.91 -5.78 -4.34
N GLU A 122 -11.75 -6.13 -5.30
CA GLU A 122 -12.29 -5.22 -6.33
C GLU A 122 -13.18 -4.15 -5.71
N ARG A 123 -14.09 -4.53 -4.80
CA ARG A 123 -14.97 -3.57 -4.13
C ARG A 123 -14.17 -2.66 -3.21
N PHE A 124 -13.21 -3.22 -2.48
CA PHE A 124 -12.36 -2.42 -1.60
C PHE A 124 -11.52 -1.42 -2.38
N MET A 125 -10.93 -1.81 -3.52
CA MET A 125 -10.25 -0.89 -4.43
C MET A 125 -11.18 0.22 -4.95
N ALA A 126 -12.43 -0.10 -5.30
CA ALA A 126 -13.38 0.91 -5.75
C ALA A 126 -13.68 1.94 -4.65
N ILE A 127 -13.85 1.50 -3.41
CA ILE A 127 -14.08 2.40 -2.26
C ILE A 127 -12.83 3.24 -1.98
N LEU A 128 -11.63 2.65 -2.04
CA LEU A 128 -10.37 3.38 -1.90
C LEU A 128 -10.20 4.46 -2.97
N LEU A 129 -10.48 4.12 -4.23
CA LEU A 129 -10.41 5.04 -5.35
C LEU A 129 -11.36 6.22 -5.16
N GLU A 130 -12.57 5.97 -4.67
CA GLU A 130 -13.54 7.04 -4.44
C GLU A 130 -13.18 7.90 -3.24
N ALA A 131 -12.79 7.27 -2.12
CA ALA A 131 -12.39 7.96 -0.90
C ALA A 131 -11.14 8.84 -1.10
N GLY A 132 -10.11 8.30 -1.76
CA GLY A 132 -8.91 9.04 -2.11
C GLY A 132 -9.09 9.91 -3.35
N GLN A 133 -10.27 9.94 -3.97
CA GLN A 133 -10.53 10.54 -5.29
C GLN A 133 -9.54 10.10 -6.37
N GLY A 134 -8.89 8.95 -6.21
CA GLY A 134 -7.82 8.34 -7.02
C GLY A 134 -6.41 8.84 -6.73
N ASP A 135 -6.20 9.55 -5.62
CA ASP A 135 -4.90 9.84 -5.02
C ASP A 135 -4.49 8.67 -4.11
N TRP A 136 -3.66 7.77 -4.64
CA TRP A 136 -3.18 6.62 -3.86
C TRP A 136 -2.17 7.04 -2.77
N PRO A 137 -2.26 6.48 -1.55
CA PRO A 137 -1.19 6.50 -0.56
C PRO A 137 0.12 5.99 -1.16
N PHE A 138 1.28 6.46 -0.67
CA PHE A 138 2.56 6.18 -1.32
C PHE A 138 2.84 4.67 -1.40
N TRP A 139 2.56 3.93 -0.33
CA TRP A 139 2.86 2.50 -0.21
C TRP A 139 2.05 1.59 -1.17
N ILE A 140 0.87 2.02 -1.65
CA ILE A 140 0.08 1.28 -2.65
C ILE A 140 0.03 1.95 -4.02
N SER A 141 0.67 3.11 -4.17
CA SER A 141 0.60 3.84 -5.42
C SER A 141 1.32 3.09 -6.54
N PRO A 142 0.67 2.89 -7.71
CA PRO A 142 1.37 2.34 -8.87
C PRO A 142 2.36 3.34 -9.48
N ARG A 143 2.33 4.62 -9.05
CA ARG A 143 3.14 5.71 -9.58
C ARG A 143 3.73 6.54 -8.43
N GLN A 144 4.71 5.97 -7.75
CA GLN A 144 5.32 6.58 -6.57
C GLN A 144 6.17 7.81 -6.91
N ALA A 145 7.04 7.72 -7.92
CA ALA A 145 7.87 8.86 -8.30
C ALA A 145 8.16 8.94 -9.80
N ILE A 146 8.46 10.15 -10.27
CA ILE A 146 8.92 10.38 -11.65
C ILE A 146 10.08 11.37 -11.68
N VAL A 147 11.15 11.01 -12.38
CA VAL A 147 12.34 11.85 -12.57
C VAL A 147 12.27 12.57 -13.91
N ILE A 148 12.43 13.89 -13.88
CA ILE A 148 12.32 14.80 -15.01
C ILE A 148 13.68 15.52 -15.18
N PRO A 149 14.57 15.03 -16.06
CA PRO A 149 15.80 15.73 -16.38
C PRO A 149 15.52 17.03 -17.15
N VAL A 150 16.25 18.10 -16.82
CA VAL A 150 16.18 19.41 -17.48
C VAL A 150 17.56 19.84 -17.96
N GLY A 151 17.64 20.26 -19.22
CA GLY A 151 18.90 20.67 -19.85
C GLY A 151 19.22 19.87 -21.11
N ARG A 152 20.27 20.29 -21.81
CA ARG A 152 20.70 19.69 -23.09
C ARG A 152 21.85 18.69 -22.92
N ASN A 153 22.57 18.75 -21.80
CA ASN A 153 23.69 17.88 -21.52
C ASN A 153 23.22 16.42 -21.36
N PRO A 154 23.71 15.47 -22.20
CA PRO A 154 23.37 14.06 -22.09
C PRO A 154 23.65 13.45 -20.71
N SER A 155 24.68 13.93 -20.01
CA SER A 155 25.04 13.43 -18.67
C SER A 155 23.95 13.64 -17.62
N ILE A 156 23.04 14.61 -17.82
CA ILE A 156 21.89 14.82 -16.93
C ILE A 156 20.89 13.67 -17.06
N LYS A 157 20.72 13.13 -18.27
CA LYS A 157 19.85 11.95 -18.48
C LYS A 157 20.44 10.72 -17.82
N GLU A 158 21.76 10.55 -17.88
CA GLU A 158 22.45 9.48 -17.15
C GLU A 158 22.29 9.64 -15.64
N TYR A 159 22.40 10.88 -15.13
CA TYR A 159 22.15 11.16 -13.72
C TYR A 159 20.72 10.84 -13.31
N ALA A 160 19.72 11.20 -14.12
CA ALA A 160 18.32 10.84 -13.88
C ALA A 160 18.09 9.33 -13.81
N GLN A 161 18.77 8.54 -14.67
CA GLN A 161 18.70 7.08 -14.61
C GLN A 161 19.37 6.51 -13.35
N ARG A 162 20.50 7.09 -12.92
CA ARG A 162 21.12 6.71 -11.63
C ARG A 162 20.20 6.99 -10.46
N VAL A 163 19.60 8.18 -10.42
CA VAL A 163 18.59 8.55 -9.41
C VAL A 163 17.43 7.57 -9.41
N ARG A 164 16.87 7.23 -10.58
CA ARG A 164 15.81 6.23 -10.70
C ARG A 164 16.24 4.89 -10.09
N GLN A 165 17.44 4.42 -10.42
CA GLN A 165 17.96 3.14 -9.91
C GLN A 165 18.14 3.17 -8.39
N THR A 166 18.81 4.18 -7.85
CA THR A 166 19.00 4.32 -6.39
C THR A 166 17.66 4.40 -5.65
N LEU A 167 16.70 5.17 -6.16
CA LEU A 167 15.39 5.29 -5.52
C LEU A 167 14.57 3.99 -5.63
N ALA A 168 14.57 3.34 -6.80
CA ALA A 168 13.78 2.13 -7.03
C ALA A 168 14.35 0.88 -6.32
N LEU A 169 15.67 0.79 -6.18
CA LEU A 169 16.37 -0.44 -5.80
C LEU A 169 17.28 -0.28 -4.57
N GLY A 170 17.72 0.94 -4.25
CA GLY A 170 18.76 1.20 -3.24
C GLY A 170 20.19 1.05 -3.80
N ASP A 171 21.18 1.52 -3.04
CA ASP A 171 22.59 1.57 -3.48
C ASP A 171 23.28 0.21 -3.54
N ASP A 172 22.74 -0.81 -2.86
CA ASP A 172 23.26 -2.18 -2.88
C ASP A 172 23.10 -2.85 -4.27
N LEU A 173 22.35 -2.21 -5.18
CA LEU A 173 22.03 -2.69 -6.53
C LEU A 173 22.65 -1.84 -7.64
N VAL A 174 23.59 -0.93 -7.33
CA VAL A 174 24.37 -0.22 -8.35
C VAL A 174 25.21 -1.25 -9.10
N ILE A 175 24.77 -1.60 -10.31
CA ILE A 175 25.56 -2.37 -11.27
C ILE A 175 26.90 -1.63 -11.41
N PRO A 176 28.04 -2.24 -11.08
CA PRO A 176 29.33 -1.63 -11.34
C PRO A 176 29.36 -1.24 -12.81
N LYS A 177 29.68 0.03 -13.10
CA LYS A 177 30.01 0.43 -14.47
C LYS A 177 30.98 -0.63 -14.99
N GLN A 178 30.67 -1.24 -16.14
CA GLN A 178 31.69 -1.98 -16.88
C GLN A 178 32.89 -1.05 -16.95
N THR A 179 33.98 -1.45 -16.31
CA THR A 179 35.27 -0.78 -16.42
C THR A 179 35.51 -0.59 -17.90
N GLU A 180 35.64 0.66 -18.34
CA GLU A 180 36.04 0.92 -19.72
C GLU A 180 37.29 0.09 -20.01
N PRO A 181 37.31 -0.70 -21.10
CA PRO A 181 38.49 -1.48 -21.40
C PRO A 181 39.64 -0.50 -21.61
N SER A 182 40.64 -0.62 -20.74
CA SER A 182 41.93 0.05 -20.86
C SER A 182 42.40 -0.03 -22.30
N SER A 183 42.66 1.13 -22.88
CA SER A 183 43.22 1.34 -24.21
C SER A 183 44.24 0.27 -24.58
N THR A 184 43.87 -0.64 -25.48
CA THR A 184 44.84 -1.37 -26.30
C THR A 184 44.30 -1.47 -27.72
N GLN A 185 45.15 -1.11 -28.68
CA GLN A 185 44.85 -0.81 -30.07
C GLN A 185 44.25 -2.01 -30.84
N GLY A 186 43.35 -1.69 -31.79
CA GLY A 186 43.27 -2.39 -33.08
C GLY A 186 41.95 -3.11 -33.40
N GLY A 187 41.19 -2.54 -34.33
CA GLY A 187 40.52 -3.31 -35.38
C GLY A 187 39.04 -3.70 -35.20
N ASP A 188 38.26 -3.21 -36.16
CA ASP A 188 36.98 -3.73 -36.68
C ASP A 188 35.66 -3.31 -36.03
N THR A 189 34.76 -2.85 -36.89
CA THR A 189 33.51 -2.14 -36.61
C THR A 189 32.34 -3.11 -36.56
N GLY A 190 31.79 -3.33 -35.37
CA GLY A 190 30.50 -4.00 -35.16
C GLY A 190 29.66 -3.21 -34.16
N VAL A 191 28.75 -2.36 -34.64
CA VAL A 191 27.79 -1.66 -33.78
C VAL A 191 26.72 -2.66 -33.34
N HIS A 192 26.92 -3.31 -32.20
CA HIS A 192 25.88 -4.09 -31.54
C HIS A 192 24.87 -3.14 -30.88
N LYS A 193 23.67 -3.08 -31.45
CA LYS A 193 22.51 -2.40 -30.86
C LYS A 193 22.05 -3.22 -29.64
N VAL A 194 22.36 -2.76 -28.44
CA VAL A 194 21.89 -3.42 -27.21
C VAL A 194 20.41 -3.11 -27.04
N ASP A 195 19.59 -4.14 -26.92
CA ASP A 195 18.13 -4.03 -26.79
C ASP A 195 17.77 -3.54 -25.38
N SER A 196 17.00 -2.47 -25.29
CA SER A 196 16.48 -1.95 -24.01
C SER A 196 15.72 -3.02 -23.21
N ALA A 197 15.04 -3.94 -23.89
CA ALA A 197 14.31 -5.02 -23.23
C ALA A 197 15.24 -6.09 -22.63
N SER A 198 16.47 -6.28 -23.15
CA SER A 198 17.43 -7.22 -22.56
C SER A 198 18.06 -6.66 -21.30
N ILE A 199 18.33 -5.34 -21.28
CA ILE A 199 18.85 -4.64 -20.09
C ILE A 199 17.83 -4.69 -18.94
N GLU A 200 16.55 -4.50 -19.24
CA GLU A 200 15.48 -4.58 -18.24
C GLU A 200 15.32 -6.01 -17.68
N ARG A 201 15.47 -7.05 -18.53
CA ARG A 201 15.44 -8.45 -18.08
C ARG A 201 16.64 -8.83 -17.23
N GLU A 202 17.85 -8.43 -17.62
CA GLU A 202 19.06 -8.69 -16.84
C GLU A 202 19.04 -7.97 -15.48
N ALA A 203 18.52 -6.73 -15.44
CA ALA A 203 18.32 -6.02 -14.18
C ALA A 203 17.30 -6.71 -13.27
N ALA A 204 16.21 -7.24 -13.84
CA ALA A 204 15.19 -7.99 -13.10
C ALA A 204 15.73 -9.33 -12.56
N ASP A 205 16.45 -10.09 -13.37
CA ASP A 205 17.04 -11.38 -12.97
C ASP A 205 18.15 -11.18 -11.92
N HIS A 206 18.95 -10.13 -12.04
CA HIS A 206 19.97 -9.78 -11.06
C HIS A 206 19.35 -9.29 -9.73
N ALA A 207 18.29 -8.48 -9.80
CA ALA A 207 17.52 -8.10 -8.62
C ALA A 207 16.92 -9.34 -7.92
N GLN A 208 16.38 -10.31 -8.66
CA GLN A 208 15.92 -11.60 -8.12
C GLN A 208 17.03 -12.43 -7.49
N HIS A 209 18.24 -12.43 -8.08
CA HIS A 209 19.39 -13.12 -7.52
C HIS A 209 19.87 -12.48 -6.20
N LEU A 210 19.82 -11.16 -6.10
CA LEU A 210 20.22 -10.43 -4.90
C LEU A 210 19.15 -10.46 -3.79
N LEU A 211 17.87 -10.48 -4.16
CA LEU A 211 16.74 -10.78 -3.27
C LEU A 211 16.91 -12.11 -2.52
N ARG A 212 17.63 -13.08 -3.10
CA ARG A 212 17.93 -14.37 -2.45
C ARG A 212 19.15 -14.33 -1.51
N ARG A 213 20.06 -13.34 -1.65
CA ARG A 213 21.31 -13.27 -0.88
C ARG A 213 21.27 -12.32 0.30
N SER A 214 20.55 -11.21 0.21
CA SER A 214 20.32 -10.32 1.36
C SER A 214 19.08 -10.82 2.11
N GLY A 215 19.23 -11.30 3.35
CA GLY A 215 18.11 -11.57 4.26
C GLY A 215 17.31 -10.32 4.69
N ARG A 216 17.31 -9.27 3.87
CA ARG A 216 16.52 -8.05 3.98
C ARG A 216 15.55 -8.04 2.79
N THR A 217 14.27 -7.85 3.07
CA THR A 217 13.27 -7.52 2.04
C THR A 217 13.72 -6.23 1.37
N LEU A 218 14.29 -6.30 0.16
CA LEU A 218 14.63 -5.10 -0.62
C LEU A 218 13.32 -4.39 -0.96
N GLN A 219 13.03 -3.27 -0.29
CA GLN A 219 11.89 -2.42 -0.63
C GLN A 219 12.10 -1.87 -2.06
N HIS A 220 11.19 -2.20 -2.97
CA HIS A 220 11.22 -1.73 -4.35
C HIS A 220 10.23 -0.59 -4.54
N PHE A 221 10.62 0.47 -5.25
CA PHE A 221 9.73 1.59 -5.55
C PHE A 221 9.53 1.81 -7.06
N HIS A 222 8.31 2.18 -7.43
CA HIS A 222 7.90 2.52 -8.79
C HIS A 222 8.38 3.93 -9.16
N VAL A 223 9.55 4.00 -9.78
CA VAL A 223 10.18 5.26 -10.22
C VAL A 223 10.32 5.29 -11.74
N GLU A 224 9.64 6.25 -12.38
CA GLU A 224 9.69 6.48 -13.83
C GLU A 224 10.73 7.58 -14.18
N VAL A 225 11.15 7.67 -15.45
CA VAL A 225 11.97 8.79 -15.96
C VAL A 225 11.33 9.36 -17.22
N ASP A 226 10.98 10.64 -17.21
CA ASP A 226 10.42 11.34 -18.38
C ASP A 226 11.50 12.10 -19.15
N THR A 227 12.01 11.47 -20.20
CA THR A 227 13.01 12.07 -21.13
C THR A 227 12.40 12.67 -22.40
N THR A 228 11.07 12.82 -22.46
CA THR A 228 10.38 13.37 -23.63
C THR A 228 10.87 14.78 -23.97
N ALA A 229 10.91 15.10 -25.26
CA ALA A 229 11.36 16.41 -25.78
C ALA A 229 10.31 17.53 -25.58
N GLU A 230 9.56 17.48 -24.48
CA GLU A 230 8.54 18.47 -24.13
C GLU A 230 9.04 19.47 -23.10
N ARG A 231 8.42 20.66 -23.06
CA ARG A 231 8.70 21.69 -22.04
C ARG A 231 8.51 21.11 -20.63
N LEU A 232 9.35 21.55 -19.69
CA LEU A 232 9.30 21.13 -18.28
C LEU A 232 7.89 21.26 -17.70
N ASP A 233 7.24 22.41 -17.89
CA ASP A 233 5.89 22.68 -17.38
C ASP A 233 4.87 21.62 -17.86
N LYS A 234 4.99 21.18 -19.12
CA LYS A 234 4.11 20.16 -19.69
C LYS A 234 4.38 18.77 -19.09
N ARG A 235 5.64 18.42 -18.86
CA ARG A 235 6.03 17.15 -18.20
C ARG A 235 5.59 17.10 -16.75
N VAL A 236 5.82 18.19 -16.00
CA VAL A 236 5.33 18.35 -14.62
C VAL A 236 3.80 18.24 -14.59
N ARG A 237 3.09 18.96 -15.46
CA ARG A 237 1.62 18.89 -15.52
C ARG A 237 1.09 17.50 -15.85
N ARG A 238 1.80 16.75 -16.70
CA ARG A 238 1.46 15.35 -17.02
C ARG A 238 1.68 14.43 -15.81
N ALA A 239 2.73 14.65 -15.03
CA ALA A 239 2.94 13.92 -13.78
C ALA A 239 1.88 14.27 -12.72
N GLU A 240 1.52 15.54 -12.56
CA GLU A 240 0.44 15.99 -11.67
C GLU A 240 -0.92 15.38 -12.04
N THR A 241 -1.31 15.49 -13.32
CA THR A 241 -2.55 14.87 -13.82
C THR A 241 -2.51 13.35 -13.70
N GLY A 242 -1.31 12.77 -13.81
CA GLY A 242 -1.04 11.36 -13.60
C GLY A 242 -0.97 10.93 -12.13
N ARG A 243 -1.16 11.86 -11.19
CA ARG A 243 -1.22 11.65 -9.73
C ARG A 243 -0.03 10.95 -9.11
N VAL A 244 1.14 11.16 -9.71
CA VAL A 244 2.41 10.66 -9.16
C VAL A 244 2.64 11.27 -7.78
N ASN A 245 3.04 10.48 -6.78
CA ASN A 245 3.24 11.00 -5.42
C ASN A 245 4.41 12.00 -5.35
N PHE A 246 5.51 11.73 -6.06
CA PHE A 246 6.69 12.62 -6.09
C PHE A 246 7.15 12.94 -7.52
N ILE A 247 7.27 14.24 -7.82
CA ILE A 247 7.87 14.75 -9.04
C ILE A 247 9.28 15.23 -8.71
N LEU A 248 10.27 14.64 -9.37
CA LEU A 248 11.69 14.82 -9.10
C LEU A 248 12.33 15.52 -10.28
N VAL A 249 12.90 16.71 -10.10
CA VAL A 249 13.54 17.48 -11.18
C VAL A 249 15.05 17.47 -10.97
N VAL A 250 15.79 17.15 -12.03
CA VAL A 250 17.26 17.14 -12.01
C VAL A 250 17.83 17.94 -13.16
N GLY A 251 18.65 18.95 -12.87
CA GLY A 251 19.42 19.73 -13.84
C GLY A 251 20.93 19.57 -13.64
N GLU A 252 21.69 20.51 -14.22
CA GLU A 252 23.15 20.53 -14.07
C GLU A 252 23.58 20.76 -12.62
N LYS A 253 22.91 21.70 -11.92
CA LYS A 253 23.18 21.99 -10.51
C LYS A 253 22.98 20.75 -9.64
N GLU A 254 21.83 20.10 -9.78
CA GLU A 254 21.46 18.89 -9.04
C GLU A 254 22.45 17.75 -9.31
N MET A 255 22.84 17.55 -10.57
CA MET A 255 23.84 16.54 -10.94
C MET A 255 25.20 16.81 -10.29
N LEU A 256 25.69 18.05 -10.31
CA LEU A 256 26.97 18.42 -9.71
C LEU A 256 26.97 18.25 -8.19
N ASN A 257 25.84 18.56 -7.55
CA ASN A 257 25.68 18.49 -6.10
C ASN A 257 25.26 17.10 -5.60
N SER A 258 24.98 16.15 -6.51
CA SER A 258 24.35 14.87 -6.20
C SER A 258 23.06 15.03 -5.39
N THR A 259 22.21 15.97 -5.82
CA THR A 259 20.93 16.32 -5.21
C THR A 259 19.80 16.23 -6.24
N ILE A 260 18.55 16.36 -5.79
CA ILE A 260 17.33 16.35 -6.61
C ILE A 260 16.40 17.43 -6.06
N ASN A 261 15.71 18.17 -6.94
CA ASN A 261 14.60 19.01 -6.52
C ASN A 261 13.31 18.17 -6.44
N VAL A 262 12.70 18.09 -5.27
CA VAL A 262 11.56 17.22 -4.98
C VAL A 262 10.30 18.05 -4.87
N ARG A 263 9.21 17.57 -5.49
CA ARG A 263 7.86 18.12 -5.30
C ARG A 263 6.90 16.99 -4.97
N ALA A 264 6.20 17.09 -3.85
CA ALA A 264 5.18 16.13 -3.49
C ALA A 264 3.82 16.50 -4.12
N ARG A 265 2.98 15.49 -4.33
CA ARG A 265 1.58 15.68 -4.70
C ARG A 265 0.87 16.40 -3.57
N LYS A 266 0.09 17.44 -3.91
CA LYS A 266 -0.82 18.08 -2.95
C LYS A 266 -1.98 17.14 -2.67
N THR A 267 -2.24 16.81 -1.42
CA THR A 267 -3.36 15.93 -1.05
C THR A 267 -4.67 16.74 -1.11
N GLN A 268 -5.71 16.21 -1.76
CA GLN A 268 -7.04 16.81 -1.77
C GLN A 268 -8.00 15.96 -0.91
N GLY A 269 -8.22 16.31 0.37
CA GLY A 269 -9.22 15.61 1.20
C GLY A 269 -8.99 15.66 2.72
N ALA A 270 -10.06 15.41 3.48
CA ALA A 270 -10.27 15.69 4.91
C ALA A 270 -9.38 14.92 5.94
N ALA A 271 -8.33 14.23 5.51
CA ALA A 271 -7.29 13.72 6.42
C ALA A 271 -6.29 14.82 6.84
N ALA A 272 -6.48 16.05 6.37
CA ALA A 272 -5.85 17.24 6.91
C ALA A 272 -6.46 17.62 8.27
N ALA A 273 -6.30 16.77 9.30
CA ALA A 273 -6.51 17.22 10.66
C ALA A 273 -5.53 18.39 10.92
N GLU A 274 -6.07 19.56 11.24
CA GLU A 274 -5.31 20.78 11.55
C GLU A 274 -4.49 20.61 12.85
N VAL A 275 -3.36 19.93 12.78
CA VAL A 275 -2.25 20.15 13.72
C VAL A 275 -1.25 21.07 13.02
N ASP A 276 -1.27 22.35 13.35
CA ASP A 276 -0.25 23.34 12.98
C ASP A 276 0.75 23.40 14.15
N ASP A 277 1.62 22.40 14.24
CA ASP A 277 2.70 22.38 15.24
C ASP A 277 4.03 22.77 14.57
N PRO A 278 4.57 23.98 14.85
CA PRO A 278 5.84 24.46 14.28
C PRO A 278 7.09 23.69 14.75
N GLN A 279 6.95 22.68 15.60
CA GLN A 279 8.06 21.83 16.07
C GLN A 279 8.27 20.54 15.25
N VAL A 280 7.36 20.20 14.32
CA VAL A 280 7.50 18.99 13.49
C VAL A 280 8.57 19.22 12.41
N ARG A 281 9.77 18.67 12.61
CA ARG A 281 10.94 18.87 11.72
C ARG A 281 11.60 17.60 11.23
N GLU A 282 11.14 16.42 11.64
CA GLU A 282 11.72 15.14 11.24
C GLU A 282 10.73 14.30 10.42
N PRO A 283 11.17 13.67 9.31
CA PRO A 283 10.36 12.71 8.57
C PRO A 283 9.80 11.63 9.50
N GLY A 284 8.47 11.52 9.58
CA GLY A 284 7.80 10.45 10.31
C GLY A 284 7.19 10.76 11.67
N GLN A 285 7.22 12.00 12.12
CA GLN A 285 6.41 12.39 13.29
C GLN A 285 5.01 12.84 12.87
N PRO A 286 3.93 12.51 13.60
CA PRO A 286 2.57 12.94 13.25
C PRO A 286 2.49 14.42 12.86
N GLY A 287 1.99 14.74 11.66
CA GLY A 287 1.96 16.10 11.11
C GLY A 287 3.09 16.43 10.13
N TRP A 288 4.08 15.53 9.97
CA TRP A 288 5.16 15.66 8.98
C TRP A 288 4.64 15.62 7.53
N GLU A 289 3.46 15.04 7.31
CA GLU A 289 2.77 15.02 6.02
C GLU A 289 2.52 16.45 5.51
N LYS A 290 2.30 17.40 6.43
CA LYS A 290 2.15 18.81 6.08
C LYS A 290 3.46 19.49 5.70
N VAL A 291 4.61 19.00 6.17
CA VAL A 291 5.95 19.47 5.75
C VAL A 291 6.22 19.05 4.30
N VAL A 292 5.79 17.84 3.94
CA VAL A 292 5.82 17.33 2.56
C VAL A 292 4.93 18.17 1.64
N GLU A 293 3.76 18.60 2.12
CA GLU A 293 2.84 19.46 1.37
C GLU A 293 3.29 20.94 1.29
N LYS A 294 3.89 21.49 2.35
CA LYS A 294 4.19 22.93 2.43
C LYS A 294 5.36 23.36 1.56
N GLU A 295 6.44 22.59 1.43
CA GLU A 295 7.60 22.98 0.60
C GLU A 295 8.67 21.87 0.55
N MET A 296 8.54 20.91 -0.38
CA MET A 296 9.70 20.07 -0.73
C MET A 296 10.68 20.87 -1.61
N GLY A 297 11.97 20.74 -1.30
CA GLY A 297 13.07 21.50 -1.91
C GLY A 297 14.16 20.61 -2.52
N GLU A 298 15.42 20.97 -2.33
CA GLU A 298 16.57 20.19 -2.80
C GLU A 298 16.96 19.12 -1.76
N TRP A 299 17.06 17.86 -2.17
CA TRP A 299 17.33 16.70 -1.32
C TRP A 299 18.53 15.90 -1.83
N LYS A 300 19.29 15.27 -0.93
CA LYS A 300 20.22 14.20 -1.32
C LYS A 300 19.45 12.94 -1.74
N VAL A 301 19.97 12.23 -2.72
CA VAL A 301 19.31 11.03 -3.28
C VAL A 301 19.09 9.97 -2.19
N ASP A 302 20.10 9.73 -1.35
CA ASP A 302 20.06 8.70 -0.31
C ASP A 302 19.08 9.06 0.82
N GLU A 303 18.96 10.34 1.16
CA GLU A 303 17.99 10.83 2.15
C GLU A 303 16.56 10.67 1.64
N LEU A 304 16.33 10.99 0.36
CA LEU A 304 15.03 10.77 -0.29
C LEU A 304 14.68 9.27 -0.36
N ARG A 305 15.66 8.40 -0.62
CA ARG A 305 15.47 6.94 -0.57
C ARG A 305 15.05 6.48 0.82
N ARG A 306 15.70 6.98 1.88
CA ARG A 306 15.33 6.67 3.27
C ARG A 306 13.91 7.15 3.58
N LEU A 307 13.51 8.32 3.07
CA LEU A 307 12.14 8.80 3.18
C LEU A 307 11.14 7.84 2.53
N PHE A 308 11.42 7.33 1.32
CA PHE A 308 10.53 6.36 0.67
C PHE A 308 10.43 5.06 1.46
N CYS A 309 11.55 4.55 2.00
CA CYS A 309 11.56 3.38 2.90
C CYS A 309 10.69 3.61 4.14
N TYR A 310 10.78 4.80 4.72
CA TYR A 310 10.00 5.21 5.87
C TYR A 310 8.50 5.23 5.55
N LEU A 311 8.11 5.94 4.48
CA LEU A 311 6.75 6.05 3.97
C LEU A 311 6.09 4.68 3.76
N ASP A 312 6.82 3.77 3.12
CA ASP A 312 6.38 2.40 2.86
C ASP A 312 6.14 1.62 4.18
N SER A 313 7.10 1.68 5.11
CA SER A 313 7.01 0.94 6.38
C SER A 313 5.92 1.44 7.34
N HIS A 314 5.50 2.70 7.20
CA HIS A 314 4.48 3.32 8.05
C HIS A 314 3.11 3.45 7.35
N HIS A 315 3.01 3.00 6.08
CA HIS A 315 1.79 2.99 5.29
C HIS A 315 1.14 4.38 5.09
N PHE A 316 1.99 5.40 4.89
CA PHE A 316 1.57 6.76 4.56
C PHE A 316 1.39 6.98 3.05
#